data_AF-A0A938CWS2-F1
#
_entry.id   AF-A0A938CWS2-F1
#
_cell.length_a   1.000
_cell.length_b   1.000
_cell.length_c   1.000
_cell.angle_alpha   90.00
_cell.angle_beta   90.00
_cell.angle_gamma   90.00
#
_symmetry.space_group_name_H-M   'P 1'
#
loop_
_entity.id
_entity.type
_entity.pdbx_description
1 polymer ?
#
loop_
_entity_poly.entity_id
_entity_poly.type
_entity_poly.pdbx_seq_one_letter_code
_entity_poly.pdbx_strand_id
1 'polypeptide(L)'
;MQTVDLAQGGVRALNERLHKLPRNTNERAWRIVNPRGAHAVAVGLNLPVEVHIDGHVGYYCAGMNKEATVVVHGQCGWGLGENIMSGLVRVTGNASQAA
;
A
#
# COMPACT_ATOMS: atom_id res chain seq x y z
N MET A 1 7.94 -0.84 13.67
CA MET A 1 6.86 -0.57 12.68
C MET A 1 6.64 0.93 12.61
N GLN A 2 6.82 1.55 11.44
CA GLN A 2 6.64 2.99 11.20
C GLN A 2 5.17 3.29 10.94
N THR A 3 4.59 4.29 11.62
CA THR A 3 3.19 4.69 11.37
C THR A 3 3.14 6.00 10.58
N VAL A 4 2.31 6.05 9.55
CA VAL A 4 2.08 7.23 8.71
C VAL A 4 0.60 7.55 8.69
N ASP A 5 0.25 8.79 9.05
CA ASP A 5 -1.10 9.31 8.89
C ASP A 5 -1.29 9.88 7.48
N LEU A 6 -2.10 9.17 6.68
CA LEU A 6 -2.35 9.58 5.30
C LEU A 6 -3.13 10.90 5.22
N ALA A 7 -3.93 11.23 6.23
CA ALA A 7 -4.70 12.47 6.25
C ALA A 7 -3.83 13.72 6.41
N GLN A 8 -2.60 13.57 6.92
CA GLN A 8 -1.66 14.68 7.11
C GLN A 8 -0.67 14.80 5.94
N GLY A 9 -0.12 13.68 5.47
CA GLY A 9 0.92 13.67 4.43
C GLY A 9 0.40 13.48 3.01
N GLY A 10 -0.78 12.87 2.84
CA GLY A 10 -1.33 12.49 1.55
C GLY A 10 -0.60 11.32 0.86
N VAL A 11 -1.20 10.83 -0.21
CA VAL A 11 -0.73 9.64 -0.96
C VAL A 11 0.64 9.86 -1.59
N ARG A 12 0.86 11.03 -2.18
CA ARG A 12 2.10 11.33 -2.89
C ARG A 12 3.31 11.25 -1.95
N ALA A 13 3.23 11.91 -0.80
CA ALA A 13 4.33 11.90 0.17
C ALA A 13 4.58 10.50 0.73
N LEU A 14 3.52 9.70 0.95
CA LEU A 14 3.65 8.32 1.36
C LEU A 14 4.43 7.50 0.32
N ASN A 15 3.99 7.50 -0.94
CA ASN A 15 4.63 6.69 -1.98
C ASN A 15 6.07 7.15 -2.23
N GLU A 16 6.32 8.46 -2.30
CA GLU A 16 7.69 8.99 -2.41
C GLU A 16 8.59 8.53 -1.26
N ARG A 17 8.06 8.47 -0.03
CA ARG A 17 8.82 7.99 1.13
C ARG A 17 9.13 6.50 1.02
N LEU A 18 8.16 5.67 0.62
CA LEU A 18 8.37 4.24 0.43
C LEU A 18 9.35 3.93 -0.71
N HIS A 19 9.31 4.70 -1.80
CA HIS A 19 10.22 4.55 -2.95
C HIS A 19 11.66 4.97 -2.65
N LYS A 20 11.85 5.92 -1.73
CA LYS A 20 13.18 6.41 -1.33
C LYS A 20 13.90 5.48 -0.36
N LEU A 21 13.27 4.39 0.10
CA LEU A 21 13.92 3.45 1.00
C LEU A 21 15.10 2.77 0.30
N PRO A 22 16.28 2.68 0.95
CA PRO A 22 17.40 1.96 0.38
C PRO A 22 17.18 0.44 0.51
N ARG A 23 17.78 -0.36 -0.39
CA ARG A 23 17.65 -1.83 -0.38
C ARG A 23 18.08 -2.50 0.94
N ASN A 24 19.03 -1.90 1.65
CA ASN A 24 19.52 -2.36 2.95
C ASN A 24 18.77 -1.75 4.15
N THR A 25 17.59 -1.15 3.94
CA THR A 25 16.82 -0.53 5.01
C THR A 25 16.39 -1.53 6.09
N ASN A 26 16.34 -1.02 7.33
CA ASN A 26 15.69 -1.67 8.46
C ASN A 26 14.24 -1.19 8.66
N GLU A 27 13.80 -0.17 7.93
CA GLU A 27 12.42 0.32 7.94
C GLU A 27 11.53 -0.57 7.06
N ARG A 28 11.34 -1.82 7.50
CA ARG A 28 10.65 -2.84 6.72
C ARG A 28 9.16 -2.96 7.01
N ALA A 29 8.68 -2.51 8.16
CA ALA A 29 7.27 -2.64 8.54
C ALA A 29 6.61 -1.26 8.69
N TRP A 30 5.52 -1.05 7.96
CA TRP A 30 4.79 0.21 7.83
C TRP A 30 3.31 0.03 8.16
N ARG A 31 2.73 1.02 8.81
CA ARG A 31 1.32 1.11 9.15
C ARG A 31 0.77 2.43 8.63
N ILE A 32 -0.21 2.37 7.74
CA ILE A 32 -0.87 3.53 7.14
C ILE A 32 -2.24 3.66 7.79
N VAL A 33 -2.51 4.81 8.38
CA VAL A 33 -3.79 5.10 9.03
C VAL A 33 -4.53 6.22 8.30
N ASN A 34 -5.84 6.29 8.53
CA ASN A 34 -6.74 7.28 7.92
C ASN A 34 -6.68 7.37 6.38
N PRO A 35 -6.72 6.25 5.63
CA PRO A 35 -6.63 6.28 4.18
C PRO A 35 -7.84 6.94 3.50
N ARG A 36 -9.01 6.96 4.16
CA ARG A 36 -10.24 7.65 3.71
C ARG A 36 -10.61 7.40 2.24
N GLY A 37 -10.44 6.16 1.75
CA GLY A 37 -10.78 5.79 0.37
C GLY A 37 -9.78 6.33 -0.67
N ALA A 38 -8.59 6.75 -0.26
CA ALA A 38 -7.57 7.28 -1.17
C ALA A 38 -7.15 6.26 -2.23
N HIS A 39 -6.94 6.75 -3.45
CA HIS A 39 -6.48 5.97 -4.59
C HIS A 39 -4.96 5.85 -4.60
N ALA A 40 -4.43 4.86 -5.31
CA ALA A 40 -3.00 4.65 -5.55
C ALA A 40 -2.13 4.63 -4.28
N VAL A 41 -2.67 4.07 -3.18
CA VAL A 41 -1.92 3.89 -1.93
C VAL A 41 -0.93 2.74 -2.09
N ALA A 42 0.32 2.96 -1.67
CA ALA A 42 1.38 1.94 -1.65
C ALA A 42 1.68 1.33 -3.04
N VAL A 43 1.64 2.13 -4.10
CA VAL A 43 1.94 1.68 -5.48
C VAL A 43 3.43 1.67 -5.77
N GLY A 44 3.86 0.84 -6.73
CA GLY A 44 5.23 0.83 -7.26
C GLY A 44 6.30 0.40 -6.27
N LEU A 45 5.93 -0.35 -5.23
CA LEU A 45 6.91 -0.88 -4.27
C LEU A 45 7.79 -1.92 -4.95
N ASN A 46 9.09 -1.86 -4.70
CA ASN A 46 10.08 -2.72 -5.35
C ASN A 46 11.11 -3.30 -4.35
N LEU A 47 10.71 -3.39 -3.08
CA LEU A 47 11.52 -3.85 -1.95
C LEU A 47 10.70 -4.78 -1.06
N PRO A 48 11.35 -5.70 -0.32
CA PRO A 48 10.68 -6.61 0.60
C PRO A 48 10.31 -5.89 1.91
N VAL A 49 9.35 -4.97 1.82
CA VAL A 49 8.72 -4.27 2.93
C VAL A 49 7.29 -4.77 3.15
N GLU A 50 6.80 -4.66 4.37
CA GLU A 50 5.46 -4.98 4.79
C GLU A 50 4.70 -3.69 5.09
N VAL A 51 3.54 -3.50 4.43
CA VAL A 51 2.69 -2.31 4.55
C VAL A 51 1.29 -2.75 4.97
N HIS A 52 0.90 -2.40 6.19
CA HIS A 52 -0.46 -2.55 6.67
C HIS A 52 -1.23 -1.25 6.48
N ILE A 53 -2.41 -1.33 5.88
CA ILE A 53 -3.28 -0.17 5.65
C ILE A 53 -4.55 -0.36 6.49
N ASP A 54 -4.73 0.50 7.48
CA ASP A 54 -5.87 0.48 8.39
C ASP A 54 -6.99 1.37 7.86
N GLY A 55 -7.94 0.75 7.18
CA GLY A 55 -9.11 1.42 6.63
C GLY A 55 -9.30 1.15 5.14
N HIS A 56 -10.27 1.85 4.56
CA HIS A 56 -10.68 1.65 3.18
C HIS A 56 -9.76 2.40 2.22
N VAL A 57 -9.47 1.78 1.07
CA VAL A 57 -8.68 2.34 -0.02
C VAL A 57 -9.47 2.34 -1.32
N GLY A 58 -9.16 3.30 -2.18
CA GLY A 58 -9.74 3.44 -3.50
C GLY A 58 -9.01 2.59 -4.54
N TYR A 59 -9.00 3.09 -5.76
CA TYR A 59 -8.50 2.39 -6.94
C TYR A 59 -6.98 2.24 -6.94
N TYR A 60 -6.49 1.19 -7.60
CA TYR A 60 -5.07 0.95 -7.84
C TYR A 60 -4.20 0.82 -6.59
N CYS A 61 -4.79 0.50 -5.43
CA CYS A 61 -4.01 0.22 -4.22
C CYS A 61 -3.03 -0.93 -4.50
N ALA A 62 -1.78 -0.77 -4.08
CA ALA A 62 -0.71 -1.74 -4.30
C ALA A 62 -0.44 -2.10 -5.78
N GLY A 63 -0.87 -1.27 -6.73
CA GLY A 63 -0.52 -1.43 -8.14
C GLY A 63 0.98 -1.41 -8.37
N MET A 64 1.46 -2.16 -9.37
CA MET A 64 2.87 -2.35 -9.70
C MET A 64 3.72 -2.83 -8.52
N ASN A 65 3.15 -3.66 -7.64
CA ASN A 65 3.88 -4.22 -6.51
C ASN A 65 4.95 -5.24 -6.96
N LYS A 66 6.13 -5.15 -6.36
CA LYS A 66 7.25 -6.06 -6.57
C LYS A 66 7.94 -6.27 -5.22
N GLU A 67 8.01 -7.52 -4.79
CA GLU A 67 8.62 -8.02 -3.54
C GLU A 67 7.90 -7.63 -2.24
N ALA A 68 7.14 -6.54 -2.19
CA ALA A 68 6.50 -6.09 -0.95
C ALA A 68 5.26 -6.92 -0.58
N THR A 69 4.93 -6.92 0.70
CA THR A 69 3.68 -7.43 1.25
C THR A 69 2.78 -6.27 1.64
N VAL A 70 1.61 -6.15 1.03
CA VAL A 70 0.61 -5.13 1.35
C VAL A 70 -0.63 -5.80 1.91
N VAL A 71 -1.06 -5.40 3.12
CA VAL A 71 -2.27 -5.91 3.76
C VAL A 71 -3.23 -4.76 3.99
N VAL A 72 -4.41 -4.83 3.38
CA VAL A 72 -5.47 -3.84 3.58
C VAL A 72 -6.50 -4.38 4.57
N HIS A 73 -6.59 -3.70 5.71
CA HIS A 73 -7.59 -3.95 6.75
C HIS A 73 -8.85 -3.12 6.48
N GLY A 74 -9.52 -3.41 5.36
CA GLY A 74 -10.65 -2.64 4.89
C GLY A 74 -11.15 -3.08 3.51
N GLN A 75 -11.94 -2.21 2.87
CA GLN A 75 -12.43 -2.41 1.52
C GLN A 75 -11.44 -1.81 0.51
N CYS A 76 -11.37 -2.40 -0.68
CA CYS A 76 -10.55 -1.94 -1.79
C CYS A 76 -11.40 -1.65 -3.03
N GLY A 77 -11.07 -0.57 -3.73
CA GLY A 77 -11.65 -0.25 -5.03
C GLY A 77 -11.02 -1.05 -6.20
N TRP A 78 -11.36 -0.63 -7.42
CA TRP A 78 -10.94 -1.24 -8.68
C TRP A 78 -9.41 -1.28 -8.87
N GLY A 79 -8.90 -2.32 -9.53
CA GLY A 79 -7.48 -2.40 -9.91
C GLY A 79 -6.54 -2.64 -8.73
N LEU A 80 -7.02 -3.27 -7.66
CA LEU A 80 -6.19 -3.71 -6.55
C LEU A 80 -5.02 -4.56 -7.10
N GLY A 81 -3.79 -4.23 -6.72
CA GLY A 81 -2.63 -5.00 -7.14
C GLY A 81 -2.43 -5.03 -8.66
N GLU A 82 -3.01 -4.09 -9.41
CA GLU A 82 -2.88 -4.05 -10.87
C GLU A 82 -1.40 -4.13 -11.28
N ASN A 83 -1.09 -5.02 -12.22
CA ASN A 83 0.28 -5.23 -12.71
C ASN A 83 1.27 -5.62 -11.60
N ILE A 84 0.84 -6.37 -10.59
CA ILE A 84 1.74 -6.99 -9.61
C ILE A 84 2.75 -7.92 -10.30
N MET A 85 4.04 -7.70 -10.01
CA MET A 85 5.15 -8.47 -10.56
C MET A 85 5.60 -9.57 -9.60
N SER A 86 5.56 -9.31 -8.29
CA SER A 86 5.85 -10.29 -7.23
C SER A 86 5.39 -9.75 -5.86
N GLY A 87 5.56 -10.54 -4.80
CA GLY A 87 5.15 -10.17 -3.45
C GLY A 87 3.74 -10.64 -3.14
N LEU A 88 3.07 -9.96 -2.21
CA LEU A 88 1.73 -10.33 -1.74
C LEU A 88 0.86 -9.08 -1.57
N VAL A 89 -0.37 -9.12 -2.07
CA VAL A 89 -1.42 -8.16 -1.73
C VAL A 89 -2.58 -8.92 -1.12
N ARG A 90 -2.93 -8.59 0.13
CA ARG A 90 -4.01 -9.24 0.88
C ARG A 90 -5.02 -8.20 1.32
N VAL A 91 -6.30 -8.53 1.21
CA VAL A 91 -7.40 -7.71 1.72
C VAL A 91 -8.18 -8.54 2.73
N THR A 92 -8.47 -7.98 3.90
CA THR A 92 -9.28 -8.66 4.92
C THR A 92 -10.76 -8.29 4.85
N GLY A 93 -11.12 -7.23 4.12
CA GLY A 93 -12.49 -6.90 3.75
C GLY A 93 -12.82 -7.32 2.31
N ASN A 94 -13.65 -6.52 1.64
CA ASN A 94 -14.08 -6.79 0.26
C ASN A 94 -13.20 -6.05 -0.74
N ALA A 95 -12.79 -6.73 -1.81
CA ALA A 95 -12.28 -6.08 -3.01
C ALA A 95 -13.43 -5.90 -4.00
N SER A 96 -13.50 -4.73 -4.66
CA SER A 96 -14.50 -4.45 -5.67
C SER A 96 -14.24 -5.23 -6.98
N GLN A 97 -14.92 -4.87 -8.06
CA GLN A 97 -14.71 -5.50 -9.37
C GLN A 97 -13.25 -5.36 -9.84
N ALA A 98 -12.81 -6.24 -10.76
CA ALA A 98 -11.45 -6.39 -11.29
C ALA A 98 -10.32 -6.10 -10.28
N ALA A 99 -10.24 -6.98 -9.29
CA ALA A 99 -9.20 -7.04 -8.26
C ALA A 99 -8.35 -8.31 -8.41
#